data_AF-A0AAV4JCB5-F1
#
_entry.id   AF-A0AAV4JCB5-F1
#
_cell.length_a   1.000
_cell.length_b   1.000
_cell.length_c   1.000
_cell.angle_alpha   90.00
_cell.angle_beta   90.00
_cell.angle_gamma   90.00
#
_symmetry.space_group_name_H-M   'P 1'
#
loop_
_entity.id
_entity.type
_entity.pdbx_description
1 polymer ?
#
loop_
_entity_poly.entity_id
_entity_poly.type
_entity_poly.pdbx_seq_one_letter_code
_entity_poly.pdbx_strand_id
1 'polypeptide(L)' 'KGTLNGVVFWTEFSFDGDSHISNGVLEDDWQGEKVKWDMFSKQAVKLMRHGRPVGPDSKISIATHFIPEVGDFTFTVK' A
#
# COMPACT_ATOMS: atom_id res chain seq x y z
N LYS A 1 18.15 4.54 4.87
CA LYS A 1 17.71 5.92 5.21
C LYS A 1 16.95 6.45 4.02
N GLY A 2 15.81 7.12 4.23
CA GLY A 2 15.00 7.64 3.13
C GLY A 2 14.00 8.67 3.62
N THR A 3 13.12 9.09 2.73
CA THR A 3 12.02 10.02 3.03
C THR A 3 10.70 9.32 2.74
N LEU A 4 9.85 9.19 3.75
CA LEU A 4 8.46 8.74 3.59
C LEU A 4 7.66 9.88 2.96
N ASN A 5 7.29 9.73 1.69
CA ASN A 5 6.46 10.69 0.95
C ASN A 5 4.98 10.31 0.91
N GLY A 6 4.68 9.04 1.12
CA GLY A 6 3.31 8.53 1.14
C GLY A 6 3.27 7.02 1.33
N VAL A 7 2.06 6.50 1.47
CA VAL A 7 1.77 5.08 1.57
C VAL A 7 0.82 4.72 0.42
N VAL A 8 1.15 3.66 -0.31
CA VAL A 8 0.32 3.13 -1.39
C VAL A 8 -0.47 1.94 -0.85
N PHE A 9 -1.74 1.86 -1.22
CA PHE A 9 -2.65 0.77 -0.87
C PHE A 9 -3.21 0.16 -2.15
N TRP A 10 -3.30 -1.16 -2.17
CA TRP A 10 -3.93 -1.96 -3.21
C TRP A 10 -4.70 -3.11 -2.58
N THR A 11 -5.30 -3.95 -3.42
CA THR A 11 -6.06 -5.11 -2.99
C THR A 11 -5.49 -6.34 -3.67
N GLU A 12 -5.50 -7.44 -2.93
CA GLU A 12 -5.18 -8.78 -3.41
C GLU A 12 -6.39 -9.67 -3.17
N PHE A 13 -6.68 -10.51 -4.16
CA PHE A 13 -7.80 -11.44 -4.15
C PHE A 13 -7.24 -12.85 -4.19
N SER A 14 -7.55 -13.62 -3.16
CA SER A 14 -7.27 -15.06 -3.12
C SER A 14 -8.52 -15.80 -3.60
N PHE A 15 -8.34 -16.67 -4.58
CA PHE A 15 -9.36 -17.59 -5.08
C PHE A 15 -9.04 -19.00 -4.58
N ASP A 16 -9.95 -19.96 -4.80
CA ASP A 16 -9.72 -21.34 -4.39
C ASP A 16 -8.41 -21.90 -4.99
N GLY A 17 -7.63 -22.60 -4.16
CA GLY A 17 -6.29 -23.10 -4.51
C GLY A 17 -5.17 -22.06 -4.32
N ASP A 18 -4.15 -22.12 -5.17
CA ASP A 18 -2.98 -21.20 -5.13
C ASP A 18 -3.17 -19.96 -6.04
N SER A 19 -4.39 -19.75 -6.55
CA SER A 19 -4.69 -18.65 -7.47
C SER A 19 -4.87 -17.34 -6.71
N HIS A 20 -4.01 -16.37 -6.98
CA HIS A 20 -4.09 -15.03 -6.42
C HIS A 20 -4.00 -13.98 -7.53
N ILE A 21 -4.72 -12.87 -7.37
CA ILE A 21 -4.66 -11.72 -8.27
C ILE A 21 -4.34 -10.48 -7.43
N SER A 22 -3.31 -9.75 -7.84
CA SER A 22 -2.97 -8.44 -7.28
C SER A 22 -3.38 -7.32 -8.24
N ASN A 23 -4.00 -6.29 -7.70
CA ASN A 23 -4.36 -5.08 -8.44
C ASN A 23 -3.32 -3.96 -8.19
N GLY A 24 -2.17 -4.31 -7.62
CA GLY A 24 -1.12 -3.38 -7.22
C GLY A 24 0.24 -3.97 -7.47
N VAL A 25 0.96 -4.34 -6.42
CA VAL A 25 2.33 -4.85 -6.55
C VAL A 25 2.31 -6.23 -7.22
N LEU A 26 3.15 -6.41 -8.24
CA LEU A 26 3.25 -7.66 -9.00
C LEU A 26 4.37 -8.59 -8.51
N GLU A 27 5.34 -8.05 -7.77
CA GLU A 27 6.52 -8.77 -7.27
C GLU A 27 6.82 -8.29 -5.84
N ASP A 28 6.87 -9.22 -4.87
CA ASP A 28 7.07 -8.91 -3.45
C ASP A 28 8.49 -8.45 -3.09
N ASP A 29 9.47 -8.76 -3.94
CA ASP A 29 10.86 -8.34 -3.78
C ASP A 29 11.29 -7.53 -4.99
N TRP A 30 11.60 -6.25 -4.74
CA TRP A 30 12.12 -5.34 -5.74
C TRP A 30 13.63 -5.13 -5.60
N GLN A 31 14.34 -5.70 -4.61
CA GLN A 31 15.81 -5.63 -4.44
C GLN A 31 16.45 -4.23 -4.62
N GLY A 32 15.70 -3.16 -4.37
CA GLY A 32 16.15 -1.77 -4.59
C GLY A 32 15.86 -1.20 -5.99
N GLU A 33 15.30 -2.01 -6.90
CA GLU A 33 14.72 -1.60 -8.17
C GLU A 33 13.34 -0.93 -8.01
N LYS A 34 12.78 -0.43 -9.13
CA LYS A 34 11.44 0.16 -9.15
C LYS A 34 10.37 -0.90 -8.93
N VAL A 35 9.44 -0.61 -8.02
CA VAL A 35 8.24 -1.44 -7.81
C VAL A 35 7.45 -1.55 -9.12
N LYS A 36 7.12 -2.78 -9.50
CA LYS A 36 6.24 -3.07 -10.64
C LYS A 36 4.80 -3.10 -10.18
N TRP A 37 3.99 -2.25 -10.80
CA TRP A 37 2.57 -2.11 -10.51
C TRP A 37 1.74 -2.71 -11.64
N ASP A 38 0.58 -3.26 -11.30
CA ASP A 38 -0.45 -3.61 -12.26
C ASP A 38 -0.78 -2.37 -13.12
N MET A 39 -0.70 -2.56 -14.43
CA MET A 39 -0.88 -1.51 -15.43
C MET A 39 -2.36 -1.25 -15.75
N PHE A 40 -3.26 -2.12 -15.30
CA PHE A 40 -4.69 -2.02 -15.57
C PHE A 40 -5.50 -1.42 -14.42
N SER A 41 -4.89 -1.27 -13.25
CA SER A 41 -5.53 -0.74 -12.03
C SER A 41 -4.89 0.55 -11.57
N LYS A 42 -5.68 1.38 -10.88
CA LYS A 42 -5.17 2.53 -10.12
C LYS A 42 -5.05 2.15 -8.65
N GLN A 43 -3.94 2.53 -8.02
CA GLN A 43 -3.72 2.31 -6.60
C GLN A 43 -4.02 3.57 -5.79
N ALA A 44 -4.47 3.39 -4.54
CA ALA A 44 -4.71 4.50 -3.64
C ALA A 44 -3.40 4.98 -3.03
N VAL A 45 -3.16 6.29 -3.03
CA VAL A 45 -1.93 6.87 -2.46
C VAL A 45 -2.29 7.90 -1.39
N LYS A 46 -1.92 7.60 -0.13
CA LYS A 46 -1.97 8.57 0.97
C LYS A 46 -0.65 9.32 1.04
N LEU A 47 -0.60 10.50 0.43
CA LEU A 47 0.58 11.36 0.50
C LEU A 47 0.73 11.98 1.90
N MET A 48 1.98 12.06 2.35
CA MET A 48 2.35 12.84 3.53
C MET A 48 2.34 14.32 3.15
N ARG A 49 1.80 15.18 4.01
CA ARG A 49 1.80 16.64 3.77
C ARG A 49 3.21 17.19 3.58
N HIS A 50 4.17 16.63 4.30
CA HIS A 50 5.60 16.89 4.17
C HIS A 50 6.34 15.55 4.23
N GLY A 51 7.44 15.43 3.49
CA GLY A 51 8.29 14.25 3.54
C GLY A 51 8.83 14.04 4.96
N ARG A 52 8.68 12.82 5.49
CA ARG A 52 9.17 12.46 6.83
C ARG A 52 10.48 11.66 6.71
N PRO A 53 11.61 12.12 7.26
CA PRO A 53 12.84 11.33 7.27
C PRO A 53 12.63 10.01 8.03
N VAL A 54 13.09 8.90 7.46
CA VAL A 54 13.00 7.56 8.04
C VAL A 54 14.36 6.86 8.07
N GLY A 55 14.62 6.19 9.19
CA GLY A 55 15.79 5.34 9.45
C GLY A 55 15.39 3.89 9.76
N PRO A 56 16.36 3.01 10.06
CA PRO A 56 16.12 1.59 10.32
C PRO A 56 15.07 1.31 11.41
N ASP A 57 15.04 2.13 12.46
CA ASP A 57 14.11 1.95 13.59
C ASP A 57 12.84 2.79 13.49
N SER A 58 12.63 3.48 12.35
CA SER A 58 11.43 4.28 12.14
C SER A 58 10.22 3.37 11.92
N LYS A 59 9.15 3.65 12.67
CA LYS A 59 7.86 2.94 12.52
C LYS A 59 6.82 3.88 11.96
N ILE A 60 5.94 3.32 11.14
CA ILE A 60 4.72 3.96 10.65
C ILE A 60 3.52 3.26 11.26
N SER A 61 2.53 4.02 11.71
CA SER A 61 1.27 3.46 12.23
C SER A 61 0.20 3.63 11.16
N ILE A 62 -0.36 2.52 10.72
CA ILE A 62 -1.44 2.48 9.73
C ILE A 62 -2.66 1.85 10.40
N ALA A 63 -3.80 2.52 10.32
CA ALA A 63 -5.08 2.00 10.79
C ALA A 63 -6.11 2.09 9.66
N THR A 64 -6.91 1.03 9.52
CA THR A 64 -7.97 0.92 8.53
C THR A 64 -9.28 0.56 9.21
N HIS A 65 -10.39 1.07 8.69
CA HIS A 65 -11.72 0.75 9.16
C HIS A 65 -12.67 0.59 7.98
N PHE A 66 -13.28 -0.58 7.86
CA PHE A 66 -14.31 -0.88 6.85
C PHE A 66 -15.68 -0.47 7.38
N ILE A 67 -16.43 0.28 6.59
CA ILE A 67 -17.78 0.77 6.91
C ILE A 67 -18.77 -0.04 6.06
N PRO A 68 -19.32 -1.15 6.59
CA PRO A 68 -20.08 -2.10 5.79
C PRO A 68 -21.37 -1.53 5.21
N GLU A 69 -21.96 -0.51 5.83
CA GLU A 69 -23.22 0.11 5.41
C GLU A 69 -23.10 0.83 4.07
N VAL A 70 -21.90 1.32 3.74
CA VAL A 70 -21.63 2.09 2.51
C VAL A 70 -20.55 1.46 1.64
N GLY A 71 -19.84 0.44 2.14
CA GLY A 71 -18.77 -0.24 1.40
C GLY A 71 -17.45 0.53 1.36
N ASP A 72 -17.28 1.56 2.19
CA ASP A 72 -16.10 2.43 2.19
C ASP A 72 -15.05 1.98 3.22
N PHE A 73 -13.81 2.44 2.99
CA PHE A 73 -12.71 2.31 3.94
C PHE A 73 -12.20 3.67 4.38
N THR A 74 -11.96 3.83 5.68
CA THR A 74 -11.19 4.96 6.22
C THR A 74 -9.76 4.54 6.50
N PHE A 75 -8.79 5.33 6.04
CA PHE A 75 -7.36 5.09 6.22
C PHE A 75 -6.70 6.20 7.03
N THR A 76 -6.00 5.83 8.09
CA THR A 76 -5.17 6.75 8.90
C THR A 76 -3.72 6.30 8.84
N VAL A 77 -2.82 7.24 8.55
CA VAL A 77 -1.37 7.03 8.50
C VAL A 77 -0.71 8.07 9.41
N LYS A 78 0.08 7.62 10.39
CA LYS A 78 0.80 8.46 11.37
C LYS A 78 2.26 8.09 11.49
#